data_AF-A0A0H4TWF9-F1
#
_entry.id   AF-A0A0H4TWF9-F1
#
_cell.length_a   1.000
_cell.length_b   1.000
_cell.length_c   1.000
_cell.angle_alpha   90.00
_cell.angle_beta   90.00
_cell.angle_gamma   90.00
#
_symmetry.space_group_name_H-M   'P 1'
#
loop_
_entity.id
_entity.type
_entity.pdbx_description
1 polymer ?
#
loop_
_entity_poly.entity_id
_entity_poly.type
_entity_poly.pdbx_seq_one_letter_code
_entity_poly.pdbx_strand_id
1 'polypeptide(L)'
;MLDRLVNSIKNVLKIEELRRRIFFTFGLLAIYRLGGHTPTPGINGAALSQFLRDKGGALMGFFDIFSGGALSKLSIFALGIMPYISASIILQLLTVVIPTLANLAKEGESGRRTITQYTRYLTVLISLIQSIGIAIGLEGMQNGMFVQSPGWSFRLMTGSNKYNKALQRRAGRHIPVDYCRYYDIAGDCCCSIYRER
;
A
#
# COMPACT_ATOMS: atom_id res chain seq x y z
N MET A 1 5.42 -41.48 -5.14
CA MET A 1 4.66 -40.23 -4.90
C MET A 1 5.55 -39.00 -5.06
N LEU A 2 6.73 -38.99 -4.42
CA LEU A 2 7.75 -37.94 -4.59
C LEU A 2 8.14 -37.70 -6.07
N ASP A 3 8.33 -38.75 -6.87
CA ASP A 3 8.73 -38.58 -8.28
C ASP A 3 7.68 -37.84 -9.11
N ARG A 4 6.39 -37.99 -8.77
CA ARG A 4 5.32 -37.23 -9.43
C ARG A 4 5.38 -35.75 -9.06
N LEU A 5 5.64 -35.43 -7.79
CA LEU A 5 5.81 -34.05 -7.33
C LEU A 5 7.05 -33.40 -7.96
N VAL A 6 8.18 -34.10 -7.99
CA VAL A 6 9.42 -33.62 -8.61
C VAL A 6 9.24 -33.40 -10.11
N ASN A 7 8.56 -34.33 -10.81
CA ASN A 7 8.27 -34.17 -12.23
C ASN A 7 7.28 -33.03 -12.50
N SER A 8 6.28 -32.80 -11.64
CA SER A 8 5.38 -31.65 -11.74
C SER A 8 6.12 -30.32 -11.52
N ILE A 9 7.01 -30.23 -10.53
CA ILE A 9 7.84 -29.02 -10.30
C ILE A 9 8.79 -28.79 -11.47
N LYS A 10 9.45 -29.84 -11.98
CA LYS A 10 10.31 -29.75 -13.17
C LYS A 10 9.53 -29.29 -14.41
N ASN A 11 8.30 -29.77 -14.60
CA ASN A 11 7.44 -29.36 -15.71
C ASN A 11 7.00 -27.90 -15.58
N VAL A 12 6.69 -27.43 -14.37
CA VAL A 12 6.36 -26.02 -14.07
C VAL A 12 7.54 -25.09 -14.41
N LEU A 13 8.77 -25.51 -14.13
CA LEU A 13 9.98 -24.74 -14.45
C LEU A 13 10.38 -24.82 -15.93
N LYS A 14 9.89 -25.82 -16.66
CA LYS A 14 10.18 -26.02 -18.09
C LYS A 14 9.34 -25.11 -18.98
N ILE A 15 8.12 -24.75 -18.55
CA ILE A 15 7.25 -23.81 -19.27
C ILE A 15 7.78 -22.39 -19.07
N GLU A 16 8.26 -21.78 -20.15
CA GLU A 16 8.92 -20.47 -20.10
C GLU A 16 8.01 -19.36 -19.55
N GLU A 17 6.73 -19.38 -19.89
CA GLU A 17 5.75 -18.41 -19.39
C GLU A 17 5.56 -18.52 -17.86
N LEU A 18 5.44 -19.75 -17.35
CA LEU A 18 5.20 -20.01 -15.93
C LEU A 18 6.44 -19.67 -15.11
N ARG A 19 7.62 -20.07 -15.60
CA ARG A 19 8.92 -19.68 -15.05
C ARG A 19 9.05 -18.16 -14.93
N ARG A 20 8.70 -17.40 -15.98
CA ARG A 20 8.77 -15.92 -15.97
C ARG A 20 7.85 -15.31 -14.93
N ARG A 21 6.60 -15.79 -14.80
CA ARG A 21 5.65 -15.33 -13.78
C ARG A 21 6.16 -15.61 -12.37
N ILE A 22 6.71 -16.80 -12.12
CA ILE A 22 7.27 -17.18 -10.82
C ILE A 22 8.43 -16.25 -10.43
N PHE A 23 9.41 -16.04 -11.33
CA PHE A 23 10.52 -15.13 -11.05
C PHE A 23 10.06 -13.68 -10.85
N PHE A 24 9.04 -13.23 -11.58
CA PHE A 24 8.44 -11.91 -11.38
C PHE A 24 7.81 -11.79 -9.98
N THR A 25 7.03 -12.77 -9.54
CA THR A 25 6.44 -12.79 -8.19
C THR A 25 7.51 -12.83 -7.11
N PHE A 26 8.54 -13.66 -7.23
CA PHE A 26 9.66 -13.69 -6.29
C PHE A 26 10.43 -12.36 -6.26
N GLY A 27 10.63 -11.72 -7.42
CA GLY A 27 11.22 -10.39 -7.51
C GLY A 27 10.39 -9.34 -6.77
N LEU A 28 9.06 -9.35 -6.97
CA LEU A 28 8.14 -8.45 -6.26
C LEU A 28 8.17 -8.68 -4.75
N LEU A 29 8.20 -9.94 -4.30
CA LEU A 29 8.31 -10.29 -2.88
C LEU A 29 9.63 -9.83 -2.27
N ALA A 30 10.74 -9.93 -3.01
CA ALA A 30 12.03 -9.44 -2.57
C ALA A 30 12.00 -7.90 -2.38
N ILE A 31 11.42 -7.17 -3.34
CA ILE A 31 11.25 -5.71 -3.24
C ILE A 31 10.37 -5.34 -2.04
N TYR A 32 9.24 -6.03 -1.86
CA TYR A 32 8.37 -5.83 -0.69
C TYR A 32 9.12 -6.05 0.63
N ARG A 33 9.95 -7.10 0.70
CA ARG A 33 10.72 -7.41 1.90
C ARG A 33 11.81 -6.36 2.20
N LEU A 34 12.49 -5.86 1.17
CA LEU A 34 13.46 -4.77 1.30
C LEU A 34 12.78 -3.46 1.73
N GLY A 35 11.60 -3.18 1.17
CA GLY A 35 10.77 -2.04 1.53
C GLY A 35 10.34 -2.06 3.00
N GLY A 36 9.89 -3.21 3.51
CA GLY A 36 9.51 -3.37 4.91
C GLY A 36 10.67 -3.25 5.91
N HIS A 37 11.92 -3.34 5.45
CA HIS A 37 13.10 -3.12 6.29
C HIS A 37 13.53 -1.65 6.35
N THR A 38 13.04 -0.80 5.45
CA THR A 38 13.40 0.64 5.41
C THR A 38 12.52 1.40 6.43
N PRO A 39 13.07 1.82 7.58
CA PRO A 39 12.29 2.53 8.59
C PRO A 39 11.93 3.93 8.11
N THR A 40 10.79 4.44 8.58
CA THR A 40 10.38 5.81 8.27
C THR A 40 11.27 6.79 9.04
N PRO A 41 11.86 7.81 8.38
CA PRO A 41 12.75 8.75 9.06
C PRO A 41 12.00 9.53 10.15
N GLY A 42 12.66 9.71 11.30
CA GLY A 42 12.12 10.48 12.43
C GLY A 42 11.43 9.67 13.53
N ILE A 43 11.36 8.34 13.43
CA ILE A 43 10.78 7.46 14.45
C ILE A 43 11.79 6.45 15.00
N ASN A 44 11.83 6.28 16.32
CA ASN A 44 12.59 5.22 16.97
C ASN A 44 11.79 3.90 16.98
N GLY A 45 11.99 3.08 15.94
CA GLY A 45 11.31 1.78 15.81
C GLY A 45 11.64 0.76 16.91
N ALA A 46 12.81 0.86 17.56
CA ALA A 46 13.17 -0.05 18.65
C ALA A 46 12.32 0.23 19.90
N ALA A 47 12.22 1.51 20.28
CA ALA A 47 11.37 1.96 21.37
C ALA A 47 9.89 1.63 21.10
N LEU A 48 9.41 1.86 19.86
CA LEU A 48 8.04 1.53 19.49
C LEU A 48 7.75 0.03 19.54
N SER A 49 8.69 -0.80 19.10
CA SER A 49 8.52 -2.26 19.13
C SER A 49 8.41 -2.81 20.55
N GLN A 50 9.14 -2.24 21.52
CA GLN A 50 9.02 -2.58 22.93
C GLN A 50 7.67 -2.13 23.48
N PHE A 51 7.28 -0.88 23.18
CA PHE A 51 5.98 -0.36 23.59
C PHE A 51 4.82 -1.20 23.05
N LEU A 52 4.84 -1.59 21.78
CA LEU A 52 3.79 -2.41 21.18
C LEU A 52 3.72 -3.82 21.78
N ARG A 53 4.84 -4.38 22.22
CA ARG A 53 4.87 -5.66 22.96
C ARG A 53 4.27 -5.52 24.35
N ASP A 54 4.56 -4.43 25.04
CA ASP A 54 4.15 -4.21 26.43
C ASP A 54 2.70 -3.70 26.54
N LYS A 55 2.24 -2.93 25.55
CA LYS A 55 0.96 -2.18 25.59
C LYS A 55 0.00 -2.49 24.44
N GLY A 56 0.48 -3.07 23.33
CA GLY A 56 -0.35 -3.29 22.14
C GLY A 56 -1.38 -4.42 22.29
N GLY A 57 -1.16 -5.35 23.23
CA GLY A 57 -2.05 -6.49 23.42
C GLY A 57 -2.17 -7.40 22.19
N ALA A 58 -3.07 -8.38 22.26
CA ALA A 58 -3.20 -9.41 21.22
C ALA A 58 -3.67 -8.86 19.86
N LEU A 59 -4.52 -7.82 19.87
CA LEU A 59 -5.03 -7.21 18.63
C LEU A 59 -3.94 -6.48 17.85
N MET A 60 -3.06 -5.75 18.52
CA MET A 60 -1.99 -5.04 17.84
C MET A 60 -0.88 -6.00 17.37
N GLY A 61 -0.64 -7.09 18.11
CA GLY A 61 0.21 -8.19 17.67
C GLY A 61 -0.33 -8.89 16.42
N PHE A 62 -1.65 -9.12 16.35
CA PHE A 62 -2.29 -9.60 15.12
C PHE A 62 -2.01 -8.64 13.97
N PHE A 63 -2.15 -7.33 14.16
CA PHE A 63 -1.87 -6.39 13.08
C PHE A 63 -0.39 -6.39 12.62
N ASP A 64 0.56 -6.56 13.54
CA ASP A 64 1.98 -6.63 13.19
C ASP A 64 2.31 -7.87 12.34
N ILE A 65 1.69 -9.02 12.62
CA ILE A 65 1.86 -10.26 11.83
C ILE A 65 1.39 -10.07 10.39
N PHE A 66 0.23 -9.45 10.18
CA PHE A 66 -0.30 -9.19 8.83
C PHE A 66 0.50 -8.12 8.07
N SER A 67 1.22 -7.24 8.78
CA SER A 67 2.20 -6.33 8.17
C SER A 67 3.57 -6.98 7.92
N GLY A 68 3.81 -8.20 8.42
CA GLY A 68 5.09 -8.90 8.32
C GLY A 68 6.18 -8.33 9.22
N GLY A 69 5.81 -7.67 10.33
CA GLY A 69 6.70 -6.96 11.26
C GLY A 69 7.04 -5.52 10.85
N ALA A 70 6.31 -4.97 9.88
CA ALA A 70 6.50 -3.63 9.34
C ALA A 70 5.89 -2.54 10.23
N LEU A 71 4.85 -2.88 11.00
CA LEU A 71 4.15 -1.99 11.92
C LEU A 71 4.96 -1.70 13.17
N SER A 72 5.56 -2.73 13.78
CA SER A 72 6.39 -2.59 14.99
C SER A 72 7.62 -1.70 14.82
N LYS A 73 8.09 -1.54 13.58
CA LYS A 73 9.23 -0.70 13.20
C LYS A 73 8.83 0.60 12.50
N LEU A 74 7.53 0.81 12.26
CA LEU A 74 6.97 1.84 11.37
C LEU A 74 7.82 2.05 10.12
N SER A 75 7.81 1.08 9.23
CA SER A 75 8.38 1.20 7.89
C SER A 75 7.43 1.91 6.91
N ILE A 76 7.92 2.24 5.71
CA ILE A 76 7.11 2.84 4.63
C ILE A 76 5.89 1.97 4.28
N PHE A 77 5.97 0.66 4.48
CA PHE A 77 4.89 -0.31 4.25
C PHE A 77 4.20 -0.76 5.54
N ALA A 78 4.21 0.04 6.61
CA ALA A 78 3.68 -0.34 7.92
C ALA A 78 2.21 -0.81 7.91
N LEU A 79 1.37 -0.22 7.05
CA LEU A 79 -0.03 -0.62 6.90
C LEU A 79 -0.24 -1.82 5.96
N GLY A 80 0.76 -2.14 5.13
CA GLY A 80 0.75 -3.26 4.20
C GLY A 80 -0.49 -3.29 3.29
N ILE A 81 -1.04 -4.50 3.14
CA ILE A 81 -2.22 -4.77 2.29
C ILE A 81 -3.56 -4.51 3.02
N MET A 82 -3.55 -4.22 4.32
CA MET A 82 -4.78 -4.14 5.13
C MET A 82 -5.81 -3.11 4.64
N PRO A 83 -5.44 -1.88 4.25
CA PRO A 83 -6.42 -0.90 3.80
C PRO A 83 -7.24 -1.40 2.62
N TYR A 84 -6.63 -2.22 1.74
CA TYR A 84 -7.30 -2.82 0.59
C TYR A 84 -8.27 -3.95 1.01
N ILE A 85 -7.84 -4.82 1.92
CA ILE A 85 -8.68 -5.90 2.46
C ILE A 85 -9.92 -5.29 3.13
N SER A 86 -9.74 -4.31 4.01
CA SER A 86 -10.84 -3.62 4.69
C SER A 86 -11.75 -2.90 3.71
N ALA A 87 -11.22 -2.16 2.72
CA ALA A 87 -12.04 -1.49 1.70
C ALA A 87 -12.89 -2.48 0.88
N SER A 88 -12.34 -3.65 0.56
CA SER A 88 -13.07 -4.67 -0.20
C SER A 88 -14.26 -5.24 0.58
N ILE A 89 -14.10 -5.44 1.90
CA ILE A 89 -15.18 -5.90 2.79
C ILE A 89 -16.24 -4.81 2.95
N ILE A 90 -15.82 -3.55 3.11
CA ILE A 90 -16.75 -2.42 3.19
C ILE A 90 -17.62 -2.33 1.94
N LEU A 91 -17.03 -2.46 0.74
CA LEU A 91 -17.80 -2.42 -0.50
C LEU A 91 -18.69 -3.66 -0.67
N GLN A 92 -18.25 -4.84 -0.25
CA GLN A 92 -19.09 -6.03 -0.21
C GLN A 92 -20.33 -5.80 0.68
N LEU A 93 -20.15 -5.23 1.86
CA LEU A 93 -21.27 -4.89 2.75
C LEU A 93 -22.15 -3.77 2.16
N LEU A 94 -21.54 -2.77 1.52
CA LEU A 94 -22.26 -1.66 0.91
C LEU A 94 -23.14 -2.10 -0.27
N THR A 95 -22.74 -3.15 -1.00
CA THR A 95 -23.58 -3.73 -2.07
C THR A 95 -24.87 -4.34 -1.54
N VAL A 96 -24.94 -4.75 -0.28
CA VAL A 96 -26.17 -5.27 0.35
C VAL A 96 -27.10 -4.13 0.74
N VAL A 97 -26.53 -3.00 1.16
CA VAL A 97 -27.29 -1.83 1.65
C VAL A 97 -27.78 -0.95 0.49
N ILE A 98 -26.97 -0.80 -0.57
CA ILE A 98 -27.27 0.09 -1.70
C ILE A 98 -27.64 -0.75 -2.94
N PRO A 99 -28.91 -0.69 -3.40
CA PRO A 99 -29.38 -1.51 -4.52
C PRO A 99 -28.74 -1.15 -5.86
N THR A 100 -28.26 0.09 -6.03
CA THR A 100 -27.56 0.51 -7.27
C THR A 100 -26.23 -0.24 -7.40
N LEU A 101 -25.45 -0.35 -6.32
CA LEU A 101 -24.21 -1.13 -6.31
C LEU A 101 -24.48 -2.64 -6.47
N ALA A 102 -25.60 -3.13 -5.94
CA ALA A 102 -26.03 -4.52 -6.14
C ALA A 102 -26.30 -4.82 -7.62
N ASN A 103 -26.88 -3.86 -8.35
CA ASN A 103 -27.14 -4.01 -9.79
C ASN A 103 -25.82 -4.01 -10.59
N LEU A 104 -24.88 -3.11 -10.25
CA LEU A 104 -23.53 -3.15 -10.83
C LEU A 104 -22.86 -4.50 -10.59
N ALA A 105 -23.00 -5.09 -9.40
CA ALA A 105 -22.43 -6.42 -9.12
C ALA A 105 -23.04 -7.54 -9.99
N LYS A 106 -24.27 -7.36 -10.48
CA LYS A 106 -24.99 -8.33 -11.34
C LYS A 106 -24.66 -8.20 -12.83
N GLU A 107 -24.03 -7.11 -13.26
CA GLU A 107 -23.64 -6.88 -14.67
C GLU A 107 -22.45 -7.75 -15.13
N GLY A 108 -21.91 -8.62 -14.26
CA GLY A 108 -20.88 -9.59 -14.62
C GLY A 108 -19.47 -8.99 -14.66
N GLU A 109 -18.75 -9.19 -15.77
CA GLU A 109 -17.33 -8.78 -15.93
C GLU A 109 -17.15 -7.25 -15.85
N SER A 110 -18.02 -6.47 -16.51
CA SER A 110 -17.96 -5.00 -16.49
C SER A 110 -18.17 -4.44 -15.09
N GLY A 111 -19.20 -4.91 -14.41
CA GLY A 111 -19.54 -4.53 -13.04
C GLY A 111 -18.45 -4.84 -12.02
N ARG A 112 -17.84 -6.03 -12.12
CA ARG A 112 -16.70 -6.43 -11.27
C ARG A 112 -15.49 -5.52 -11.45
N ARG A 113 -15.21 -5.05 -12.68
CA ARG A 113 -14.13 -4.10 -12.95
C ARG A 113 -14.40 -2.75 -12.29
N THR A 114 -15.62 -2.23 -12.41
CA THR A 114 -16.04 -0.97 -11.78
C THR A 114 -15.96 -1.04 -10.25
N ILE A 115 -16.45 -2.12 -9.64
CA ILE A 115 -16.33 -2.34 -8.19
C ILE A 115 -14.86 -2.37 -7.76
N THR A 116 -14.00 -3.04 -8.53
CA THR A 116 -12.56 -3.09 -8.24
C THR A 116 -11.89 -1.72 -8.35
N GLN A 117 -12.33 -0.86 -9.27
CA GLN A 117 -11.88 0.53 -9.35
C GLN A 117 -12.32 1.32 -8.11
N TYR A 118 -13.58 1.20 -7.69
CA TYR A 118 -14.06 1.84 -6.45
C TYR A 118 -13.32 1.36 -5.21
N THR A 119 -13.03 0.05 -5.08
CA THR A 119 -12.22 -0.48 -3.98
C THR A 119 -10.86 0.18 -3.94
N ARG A 120 -10.22 0.39 -5.09
CA ARG A 120 -8.92 1.07 -5.17
C ARG A 120 -8.99 2.52 -4.69
N TYR A 121 -9.98 3.30 -5.14
CA TYR A 121 -10.15 4.68 -4.69
C TYR A 121 -10.47 4.76 -3.19
N LEU A 122 -11.35 3.88 -2.70
CA LEU A 122 -11.72 3.81 -1.29
C LEU A 122 -10.51 3.43 -0.42
N THR A 123 -9.68 2.51 -0.89
CA THR A 123 -8.43 2.11 -0.21
C THR A 123 -7.51 3.30 0.02
N VAL A 124 -7.29 4.13 -1.01
CA VAL A 124 -6.45 5.33 -0.90
C VAL A 124 -7.02 6.29 0.15
N LEU A 125 -8.33 6.57 0.09
CA LEU A 125 -8.99 7.46 1.02
C LEU A 125 -8.91 6.96 2.48
N ILE A 126 -9.19 5.69 2.72
CA ILE A 126 -9.09 5.07 4.05
C ILE A 126 -7.64 5.12 4.55
N SER A 127 -6.68 4.77 3.70
CA SER A 127 -5.26 4.74 4.08
C SER A 127 -4.73 6.11 4.49
N LEU A 128 -5.20 7.19 3.84
CA LEU A 128 -4.86 8.56 4.20
C LEU A 128 -5.38 8.91 5.60
N ILE A 129 -6.66 8.66 5.86
CA ILE A 129 -7.28 8.92 7.16
C ILE A 129 -6.60 8.08 8.26
N GLN A 130 -6.34 6.79 7.98
CA GLN A 130 -5.71 5.87 8.92
C GLN A 130 -4.26 6.26 9.22
N SER A 131 -3.49 6.71 8.22
CA SER A 131 -2.12 7.19 8.42
C SER A 131 -2.05 8.43 9.32
N ILE A 132 -2.99 9.37 9.15
CA ILE A 132 -3.09 10.56 9.99
C ILE A 132 -3.47 10.17 11.42
N GLY A 133 -4.43 9.26 11.59
CA GLY A 133 -4.82 8.73 12.90
C GLY A 133 -3.66 8.07 13.64
N ILE A 134 -2.85 7.26 12.95
CA ILE A 134 -1.66 6.64 13.51
C ILE A 134 -0.61 7.69 13.86
N ALA A 135 -0.36 8.67 12.99
CA ALA A 135 0.60 9.74 13.25
C ALA A 135 0.23 10.55 14.52
N ILE A 136 -1.02 10.99 14.64
CA ILE A 136 -1.51 11.72 15.82
C ILE A 136 -1.47 10.84 17.07
N GLY A 137 -1.86 9.57 16.96
CA GLY A 137 -1.80 8.60 18.05
C GLY A 137 -0.38 8.44 18.60
N LEU A 138 0.61 8.30 17.72
CA LEU A 138 2.01 8.17 18.09
C LEU A 138 2.61 9.45 18.68
N GLU A 139 2.16 10.63 18.24
CA GLU A 139 2.55 11.91 18.86
C GLU A 139 1.97 12.07 20.27
N GLY A 140 0.72 11.63 20.48
CA GLY A 140 0.02 11.71 21.76
C GLY A 140 0.47 10.66 22.78
N MET A 141 1.05 9.55 22.32
CA MET A 141 1.51 8.46 23.17
C MET A 141 2.92 8.72 23.70
N GLN A 142 3.04 8.80 25.03
CA GLN A 142 4.30 8.90 25.76
C GLN A 142 5.14 10.16 25.44
N ASN A 143 4.49 11.34 25.42
CA ASN A 143 5.15 12.65 25.34
C ASN A 143 6.18 12.80 24.20
N GLY A 144 5.94 12.21 23.03
CA GLY A 144 6.82 12.34 21.87
C GLY A 144 8.14 11.56 21.97
N MET A 145 8.28 10.61 22.90
CA MET A 145 9.51 9.82 23.08
C MET A 145 9.90 8.98 21.86
N PHE A 146 8.96 8.73 20.94
CA PHE A 146 9.22 8.01 19.68
C PHE A 146 9.56 8.94 18.51
N VAL A 147 9.36 10.26 18.65
CA VAL A 147 9.54 11.26 17.59
C VAL A 147 10.67 12.20 18.01
N GLN A 148 11.81 12.16 17.31
CA GLN A 148 12.98 12.96 17.70
C GLN A 148 12.79 14.48 17.62
N SER A 149 11.72 14.96 16.96
CA SER A 149 11.34 16.38 16.95
C SER A 149 9.81 16.55 16.89
N PRO A 150 9.11 16.64 18.04
CA PRO A 150 7.68 16.94 18.05
C PRO A 150 7.46 18.42 17.67
N GLY A 151 6.68 18.68 16.61
CA GLY A 151 6.40 20.04 16.13
C GLY A 151 5.43 20.10 14.95
N TRP A 152 5.05 21.32 14.56
CA TRP A 152 4.21 21.57 13.36
C TRP A 152 4.84 21.08 12.05
N SER A 153 6.16 20.88 12.02
CA SER A 153 6.88 20.27 10.89
C SER A 153 6.53 18.79 10.68
N PHE A 154 6.36 18.02 11.76
CA PHE A 154 5.99 16.60 11.71
C PHE A 154 4.50 16.45 11.35
N ARG A 155 3.62 17.27 11.95
CA ARG A 155 2.17 17.35 11.63
C ARG A 155 1.88 17.79 10.19
N LEU A 156 2.70 18.68 9.63
CA LEU A 156 2.59 19.10 8.23
C LEU A 156 3.17 18.07 7.25
N MET A 157 4.10 17.21 7.70
CA MET A 157 4.61 16.10 6.88
C MET A 157 3.59 14.96 6.76
N THR A 158 2.81 14.72 7.81
CA THR A 158 1.85 13.60 7.88
C THR A 158 0.41 14.01 7.52
N GLY A 159 0.02 15.28 7.70
CA GLY A 159 -1.39 15.69 7.60
C GLY A 159 -1.81 16.59 6.43
N SER A 160 -0.93 17.36 5.79
CA SER A 160 -1.40 18.25 4.71
C SER A 160 -0.30 18.76 3.79
N ASN A 161 -0.47 18.47 2.51
CA ASN A 161 -0.16 19.31 1.35
C ASN A 161 0.72 20.56 1.62
N LYS A 162 2.03 20.35 1.82
CA LYS A 162 3.04 21.42 1.74
C LYS A 162 3.97 21.24 0.54
N TYR A 163 3.45 20.71 -0.56
CA TYR A 163 4.10 20.87 -1.87
C TYR A 163 3.93 22.30 -2.42
N ASN A 164 2.95 23.08 -1.95
CA ASN A 164 2.65 24.39 -2.57
C ASN A 164 3.45 25.59 -2.03
N LYS A 165 4.16 25.49 -0.89
CA LYS A 165 4.96 26.63 -0.37
C LYS A 165 6.47 26.49 -0.47
N ALA A 166 6.97 25.28 -0.78
CA ALA A 166 8.40 25.06 -1.06
C ALA A 166 8.72 25.20 -2.57
N LEU A 167 7.76 24.93 -3.46
CA LEU A 167 7.89 25.14 -4.91
C LEU A 167 7.79 26.62 -5.32
N GLN A 168 7.04 27.46 -4.59
CA GLN A 168 6.95 28.90 -4.89
C GLN A 168 8.24 29.69 -4.67
N ARG A 169 9.20 29.21 -3.85
CA ARG A 169 10.52 29.85 -3.70
C ARG A 169 11.57 29.37 -4.71
N ARG A 170 11.28 28.30 -5.47
CA ARG A 170 12.14 27.82 -6.57
C ARG A 170 11.57 28.12 -7.96
N ALA A 171 10.39 28.74 -8.05
CA ALA A 171 9.77 29.21 -9.29
C ALA A 171 10.37 30.54 -9.82
N GLY A 172 11.66 30.79 -9.57
CA GLY A 172 12.41 31.92 -10.09
C GLY A 172 13.76 31.54 -10.72
N ARG A 173 14.00 30.24 -10.97
CA ARG A 173 15.17 29.80 -11.70
C ARG A 173 14.77 28.73 -12.70
N HIS A 174 14.92 29.06 -13.98
CA HIS A 174 14.83 28.14 -15.10
C HIS A 174 15.61 26.86 -14.80
N ILE A 175 14.92 25.71 -14.80
CA ILE A 175 15.56 24.40 -14.88
C ILE A 175 14.82 23.65 -16.00
N PRO A 176 15.52 23.22 -17.06
CA PRO A 176 14.92 22.58 -18.23
C PRO A 176 14.34 21.21 -17.87
N VAL A 177 13.12 20.94 -18.37
CA VAL A 177 12.37 19.70 -18.23
C VAL A 177 12.72 18.74 -19.36
N ASP A 178 13.84 18.01 -19.21
CA ASP A 178 14.21 16.90 -20.10
C ASP A 178 14.81 15.77 -19.27
N TYR A 179 13.94 14.96 -18.65
CA TYR A 179 14.07 13.52 -18.32
C TYR A 179 13.11 13.16 -17.16
N CYS A 180 11.85 12.90 -17.48
CA CYS A 180 10.96 12.09 -16.63
C CYS A 180 10.03 11.28 -17.55
N ARG A 181 10.57 10.17 -18.03
CA ARG A 181 9.82 9.12 -18.71
C ARG A 181 9.53 8.02 -17.68
N TYR A 182 8.25 7.69 -17.52
CA TYR A 182 7.68 6.39 -17.10
C TYR A 182 7.51 6.05 -15.59
N TYR A 183 6.27 6.17 -15.07
CA TYR A 183 5.31 5.07 -14.82
C TYR A 183 4.08 5.66 -14.10
N ASP A 184 2.97 5.82 -14.82
CA ASP A 184 1.69 6.26 -14.25
C ASP A 184 0.86 5.04 -13.83
N ILE A 185 0.27 5.11 -12.63
CA ILE A 185 -0.55 4.08 -11.99
C ILE A 185 -2.02 4.20 -12.44
N ALA A 186 -2.36 5.23 -13.21
CA ALA A 186 -3.62 5.34 -13.94
C ALA A 186 -3.49 4.70 -15.32
N GLY A 187 -3.46 3.36 -15.36
CA GLY A 187 -3.47 2.60 -16.60
C GLY A 187 -4.83 2.62 -17.29
N ASP A 188 -5.24 3.77 -17.81
CA ASP A 188 -6.13 3.86 -18.97
C ASP A 188 -5.85 5.15 -19.75
N CYS A 189 -5.11 5.03 -20.86
CA CYS A 189 -5.38 5.83 -22.03
C CYS A 189 -5.74 4.88 -23.18
N CYS A 190 -7.04 4.84 -23.46
CA CYS A 190 -7.76 4.45 -24.68
C CYS A 190 -7.02 3.62 -25.76
N CYS A 191 -7.54 2.40 -25.97
CA CYS A 191 -8.03 1.87 -27.25
C CYS A 191 -7.14 2.02 -28.51
N SER A 192 -6.49 0.93 -28.93
CA SER A 192 -6.53 0.40 -30.32
C SER A 192 -5.48 -0.71 -30.51
N ILE A 193 -5.84 -1.98 -30.27
CA ILE A 193 -5.29 -3.15 -30.99
C ILE A 193 -6.36 -4.26 -30.98
N TYR A 194 -7.40 -4.10 -31.81
CA TYR A 194 -8.20 -5.20 -32.35
C TYR A 194 -8.75 -4.78 -33.73
N ARG A 195 -7.84 -4.61 -34.70
CA ARG A 195 -8.13 -4.68 -36.14
C ARG A 195 -6.83 -4.87 -36.92
N GLU A 196 -6.87 -5.83 -37.85
CA GLU A 196 -5.85 -6.17 -38.88
C GLU A 196 -4.65 -7.04 -38.47
N ARG A 197 -4.87 -8.35 -38.27
CA ARG A 197 -4.64 -9.40 -39.30
C ARG A 197 -5.00 -10.77 -38.74
#